data_AF-A0A941SVS8-F1
#
_entry.id   AF-A0A941SVS8-F1
#
_cell.length_a   1.000
_cell.length_b   1.000
_cell.length_c   1.000
_cell.angle_alpha   90.00
_cell.angle_beta   90.00
_cell.angle_gamma   90.00
#
_symmetry.space_group_name_H-M   'P 1'
#
loop_
_entity.id
_entity.type
_entity.pdbx_description
1 polymer ?
#
loop_
_entity_poly.entity_id
_entity_poly.type
_entity_poly.pdbx_seq_one_letter_code
_entity_poly.pdbx_strand_id
1 'polypeptide(L)'
;MTMPADLAATLLQANPADLPALLGLDRASRTRRRNAALGRAAELLSGDGCGAWITAGRLAAAIERFERALWPALLGGARLELSEIEQALYEAFLTGATPVTCQRRLFELLRAD
;
A
#
# COMPACT_ATOMS: atom_id res chain seq x y z
N MET A 1 -15.74 -0.15 3.01
CA MET A 1 -15.66 0.70 1.81
C MET A 1 -17.08 1.08 1.43
N THR A 2 -17.56 2.22 1.92
CA THR A 2 -18.92 2.71 1.61
C THR A 2 -18.87 3.25 0.19
N MET A 3 -19.52 2.56 -0.76
CA MET A 3 -19.59 3.05 -2.13
C MET A 3 -20.32 4.41 -2.12
N PRO A 4 -19.77 5.46 -2.75
CA PRO A 4 -20.48 6.74 -2.83
C PRO A 4 -21.82 6.50 -3.50
N ALA A 5 -22.88 7.14 -2.99
CA ALA A 5 -24.25 6.92 -3.43
C ALA A 5 -24.48 7.17 -4.95
N ASP A 6 -23.55 7.90 -5.59
CA ASP A 6 -23.56 8.25 -7.01
C ASP A 6 -22.59 7.41 -7.86
N LEU A 7 -21.84 6.45 -7.28
CA LEU A 7 -20.84 5.71 -8.05
C LEU A 7 -21.47 4.95 -9.23
N ALA A 8 -22.64 4.35 -9.04
CA ALA A 8 -23.33 3.62 -10.10
C ALA A 8 -23.74 4.53 -11.27
N ALA A 9 -24.27 5.72 -10.99
CA ALA A 9 -24.68 6.67 -12.03
C ALA A 9 -23.45 7.28 -12.73
N THR A 10 -22.39 7.60 -11.97
CA THR A 10 -21.10 8.04 -12.52
C THR A 10 -20.50 7.00 -13.46
N LEU A 11 -20.52 5.71 -13.09
CA LEU A 11 -19.98 4.63 -13.94
C LEU A 11 -20.81 4.40 -15.22
N LEU A 12 -22.13 4.56 -15.16
CA LEU A 12 -23.03 4.42 -16.32
C LEU A 12 -22.82 5.53 -17.36
N GLN A 13 -22.41 6.72 -16.93
CA GLN A 13 -22.17 7.88 -17.81
C GLN A 13 -20.71 8.01 -18.24
N ALA A 14 -19.80 7.27 -17.62
CA ALA A 14 -18.38 7.34 -17.91
C ALA A 14 -18.05 6.71 -19.27
N ASN A 15 -17.07 7.29 -19.96
CA ASN A 15 -16.45 6.64 -21.09
C ASN A 15 -15.76 5.35 -20.60
N PRO A 16 -15.91 4.20 -21.29
CA PRO A 16 -15.20 2.96 -20.96
C PRO A 16 -13.69 3.13 -20.73
N ALA A 17 -13.06 4.08 -21.42
CA ALA A 17 -11.64 4.40 -21.24
C ALA A 17 -11.28 4.97 -19.85
N ASP A 18 -12.24 5.61 -19.17
CA ASP A 18 -12.04 6.27 -17.87
C ASP A 18 -12.39 5.35 -16.69
N LEU A 19 -13.10 4.24 -16.95
CA LEU A 19 -13.51 3.27 -15.92
C LEU A 19 -12.33 2.73 -15.09
N PRO A 20 -11.15 2.42 -15.66
CA PRO A 20 -10.01 1.99 -14.85
C PRO A 20 -9.59 3.05 -13.82
N ALA A 21 -9.66 4.34 -14.16
CA ALA A 21 -9.30 5.41 -13.23
C ALA A 21 -10.38 5.60 -12.15
N LEU A 22 -11.65 5.62 -12.54
CA LEU A 22 -12.79 5.75 -11.63
C LEU A 22 -12.89 4.60 -10.61
N LEU A 23 -12.57 3.38 -11.05
CA LEU A 23 -12.52 2.20 -10.19
C LEU A 23 -11.17 2.05 -9.46
N GLY A 24 -10.23 2.97 -9.68
CA GLY A 24 -8.87 2.93 -9.13
C GLY A 24 -8.04 1.74 -9.62
N LEU A 25 -8.47 1.07 -10.68
CA LEU A 25 -7.81 -0.07 -11.31
C LEU A 25 -6.64 0.35 -12.21
N ASP A 26 -6.49 1.63 -12.54
CA ASP A 26 -5.35 2.13 -13.30
C ASP A 26 -4.03 2.10 -12.50
N ARG A 27 -2.90 2.18 -13.20
CA ARG A 27 -1.57 2.08 -12.60
C ARG A 27 -1.30 3.17 -11.56
N ALA A 28 -1.67 4.42 -11.84
CA ALA A 28 -1.39 5.54 -10.95
C ALA A 28 -2.20 5.42 -9.65
N SER A 29 -3.46 5.01 -9.74
CA SER A 29 -4.28 4.78 -8.54
C SER A 29 -3.79 3.61 -7.69
N ARG A 30 -3.32 2.51 -8.29
CA ARG A 30 -2.66 1.42 -7.55
C ARG A 30 -1.40 1.91 -6.84
N THR A 31 -0.57 2.72 -7.52
CA THR A 31 0.63 3.33 -6.93
C THR A 31 0.31 4.25 -5.76
N ARG A 32 -0.69 5.15 -5.88
CA ARG A 32 -1.09 6.03 -4.78
C ARG A 32 -1.59 5.26 -3.56
N ARG A 33 -2.43 4.24 -3.77
CA ARG A 33 -2.93 3.39 -2.68
C ARG A 33 -1.80 2.63 -1.98
N ARG A 34 -0.84 2.09 -2.75
CA ARG A 34 0.36 1.45 -2.20
C ARG A 34 1.15 2.45 -1.35
N ASN A 35 1.42 3.64 -1.88
CA ASN A 35 2.20 4.64 -1.16
C ASN A 35 1.54 5.05 0.16
N ALA A 36 0.24 5.31 0.15
CA ALA A 36 -0.50 5.64 1.37
C ALA A 36 -0.43 4.51 2.42
N ALA A 37 -0.50 3.25 2.00
CA ALA A 37 -0.35 2.11 2.90
C ALA A 37 1.08 1.99 3.46
N LEU A 38 2.10 2.24 2.64
CA LEU A 38 3.50 2.27 3.07
C LEU A 38 3.78 3.45 4.02
N GLY A 39 3.15 4.60 3.81
CA GLY A 39 3.20 5.76 4.71
C GLY A 39 2.68 5.42 6.11
N ARG A 40 1.49 4.79 6.21
CA ARG A 40 0.97 4.30 7.50
C ARG A 40 1.91 3.31 8.19
N ALA A 41 2.46 2.36 7.43
CA ALA A 41 3.44 1.42 8.00
C ALA A 41 4.70 2.15 8.52
N ALA A 42 5.16 3.19 7.83
CA ALA A 42 6.30 4.00 8.26
C ALA A 42 6.00 4.79 9.54
N GLU A 43 4.81 5.37 9.67
CA GLU A 43 4.37 6.08 10.88
C GLU A 43 4.44 5.15 12.10
N LEU A 44 3.90 3.93 11.99
CA LEU A 44 3.94 2.92 13.05
C LEU A 44 5.38 2.49 13.41
N LEU A 45 6.30 2.46 12.43
CA LEU A 45 7.71 2.09 12.64
C LEU A 45 8.58 3.23 13.18
N SER A 46 8.07 4.46 13.16
CA SER A 46 8.81 5.68 13.50
C SER A 46 8.89 6.00 15.00
N GLY A 47 8.35 5.12 15.86
CA GLY A 47 7.99 5.32 17.29
C GLY A 47 9.03 5.87 18.28
N ASP A 48 10.20 6.30 17.83
CA ASP A 48 11.26 6.93 18.65
C ASP A 48 11.66 8.33 18.13
N GLY A 49 10.87 8.95 17.23
CA GLY A 49 11.25 10.19 16.56
C GLY A 49 12.45 10.04 15.61
N CYS A 50 12.73 8.81 15.17
CA CYS A 50 13.84 8.52 14.28
C CYS A 50 13.64 9.20 12.91
N GLY A 51 14.73 9.73 12.34
CA GLY A 51 14.65 10.46 11.07
C GLY A 51 14.18 9.59 9.91
N ALA A 52 13.59 10.22 8.89
CA ALA A 52 12.98 9.54 7.74
C ALA A 52 13.87 8.48 7.06
N TRP A 53 15.20 8.67 7.05
CA TRP A 53 16.14 7.67 6.52
C TRP A 53 16.14 6.36 7.32
N ILE A 54 16.14 6.45 8.65
CA ILE A 54 16.11 5.28 9.54
C ILE A 54 14.74 4.59 9.40
N THR A 55 13.66 5.37 9.39
CA THR A 55 12.30 4.86 9.17
C THR A 55 12.19 4.13 7.84
N ALA A 56 12.75 4.67 6.76
CA ALA A 56 12.78 4.01 5.45
C ALA A 56 13.56 2.68 5.47
N GLY A 57 14.64 2.59 6.26
CA GLY A 57 15.39 1.35 6.45
C GLY A 57 14.61 0.29 7.22
N ARG A 58 13.95 0.70 8.32
CA ARG A 58 13.05 -0.16 9.10
C ARG A 58 11.90 -0.68 8.23
N LEU A 59 11.31 0.20 7.42
CA LEU A 59 10.24 -0.17 6.49
C LEU A 59 10.73 -1.16 5.43
N ALA A 60 11.91 -0.96 4.84
CA ALA A 60 12.49 -1.90 3.88
C ALA A 60 12.62 -3.32 4.48
N ALA A 61 13.17 -3.41 5.70
CA ALA A 61 13.32 -4.68 6.40
C ALA A 61 11.97 -5.33 6.75
N ALA A 62 10.98 -4.52 7.14
CA ALA A 62 9.62 -5.00 7.42
C ALA A 62 8.95 -5.55 6.16
N ILE A 63 9.08 -4.87 5.01
CA ILE A 63 8.57 -5.33 3.71
C ILE A 63 9.21 -6.66 3.33
N GLU A 64 10.54 -6.77 3.39
CA GLU A 64 11.24 -8.01 3.04
C GLU A 64 10.79 -9.19 3.92
N ARG A 65 10.68 -8.96 5.24
CA ARG A 65 10.21 -9.97 6.17
C ARG A 65 8.76 -10.40 5.87
N PHE A 66 7.88 -9.43 5.64
CA PHE A 66 6.47 -9.69 5.31
C PHE A 66 6.33 -10.49 4.01
N GLU A 67 7.02 -10.06 2.96
CA GLU A 67 6.99 -10.70 1.65
C GLU A 67 7.48 -12.14 1.72
N ARG A 68 8.53 -12.41 2.51
CA ARG A 68 9.08 -13.76 2.64
C ARG A 68 8.24 -14.65 3.56
N ALA A 69 7.74 -14.13 4.67
CA ALA A 69 7.15 -14.95 5.74
C ALA A 69 5.63 -15.10 5.62
N LEU A 70 4.91 -14.04 5.27
CA LEU A 70 3.45 -13.98 5.37
C LEU A 70 2.77 -13.99 4.01
N TRP A 71 3.35 -13.27 3.04
CA TRP A 71 2.71 -13.07 1.74
C TRP A 71 2.34 -14.36 0.98
N PRO A 72 3.19 -15.41 0.92
CA PRO A 72 2.83 -16.65 0.24
C PRO A 72 1.62 -17.36 0.87
N ALA A 73 1.54 -17.35 2.21
CA ALA A 73 0.43 -17.95 2.94
C ALA A 73 -0.87 -17.15 2.74
N LEU A 74 -0.79 -15.82 2.79
CA LEU A 74 -1.92 -14.92 2.55
C LEU A 74 -2.45 -15.03 1.11
N LEU A 75 -1.55 -15.15 0.11
CA LEU A 75 -1.92 -15.46 -1.28
C LEU A 75 -2.61 -16.82 -1.41
N GLY A 76 -2.18 -17.80 -0.61
CA GLY A 76 -2.82 -19.11 -0.50
C GLY A 76 -4.18 -19.11 0.24
N GLY A 77 -4.66 -17.95 0.72
CA GLY A 77 -5.94 -17.81 1.39
C GLY A 77 -5.91 -18.10 2.90
N ALA A 78 -4.73 -18.19 3.52
CA ALA A 78 -4.62 -18.33 4.96
C ALA A 78 -5.23 -17.11 5.68
N ARG A 79 -5.96 -17.36 6.76
CA ARG A 79 -6.46 -16.31 7.66
C ARG A 79 -5.52 -16.21 8.84
N LEU A 80 -4.63 -15.23 8.79
CA LEU A 80 -3.64 -14.95 9.83
C LEU A 80 -4.06 -13.70 10.59
N GLU A 81 -3.83 -13.68 11.89
CA GLU A 81 -3.90 -12.45 12.68
C GLU A 81 -2.67 -11.59 12.35
N LEU A 82 -2.90 -10.39 11.84
CA LEU A 82 -1.85 -9.45 11.43
C LEU A 82 -1.72 -8.34 12.46
N SER A 83 -0.49 -7.96 12.81
CA SER A 83 -0.23 -6.70 13.51
C SER A 83 -0.60 -5.50 12.64
N GLU A 84 -0.72 -4.31 13.22
CA GLU A 84 -1.08 -3.09 12.47
C GLU A 84 -0.09 -2.78 11.32
N ILE A 85 1.21 -3.03 11.55
CA ILE A 85 2.24 -2.86 10.51
C ILE A 85 2.01 -3.89 9.40
N GLU A 86 1.78 -5.16 9.74
CA GLU A 86 1.56 -6.22 8.75
C GLU A 86 0.25 -6.02 7.98
N GLN A 87 -0.79 -5.47 8.61
CA GLN A 87 -2.03 -5.09 7.97
C GLN A 87 -1.80 -3.98 6.93
N ALA A 88 -1.04 -2.94 7.26
CA ALA A 88 -0.67 -1.90 6.31
C ALA A 88 0.18 -2.44 5.15
N LEU A 89 1.11 -3.35 5.42
CA LEU A 89 1.88 -4.03 4.38
C LEU A 89 1.00 -4.92 3.50
N TYR A 90 0.07 -5.67 4.08
CA TYR A 90 -0.90 -6.47 3.33
C TYR A 90 -1.72 -5.62 2.37
N GLU A 91 -2.24 -4.47 2.83
CA GLU A 91 -2.95 -3.51 1.99
C GLU A 91 -2.07 -2.97 0.85
N ALA A 92 -0.78 -2.72 1.10
CA ALA A 92 0.16 -2.27 0.08
C ALA A 92 0.36 -3.35 -1.01
N PHE A 93 0.51 -4.62 -0.63
CA PHE A 93 0.69 -5.74 -1.56
C PHE A 93 -0.58 -6.06 -2.35
N LEU A 94 -1.76 -5.98 -1.72
CA LEU A 94 -3.06 -6.16 -2.39
C LEU A 94 -3.32 -5.19 -3.54
N THR A 95 -2.64 -4.03 -3.56
CA THR A 95 -2.77 -3.09 -4.67
C THR A 95 -2.26 -3.65 -6.00
N GLY A 96 -1.42 -4.69 -6.00
CA GLY A 96 -0.76 -5.22 -7.20
C GLY A 96 0.19 -4.22 -7.87
N ALA A 97 0.50 -3.09 -7.23
CA ALA A 97 1.58 -2.22 -7.66
C ALA A 97 2.94 -2.86 -7.36
N THR A 98 3.95 -2.57 -8.19
CA THR A 98 5.30 -3.09 -8.00
C THR A 98 5.78 -2.82 -6.56
N PRO A 99 6.31 -3.81 -5.83
CA PRO A 99 6.84 -3.59 -4.49
C PRO A 99 7.98 -2.55 -4.49
N VAL A 100 8.10 -1.80 -3.40
CA VAL A 100 9.22 -0.86 -3.19
C VAL A 100 10.05 -1.39 -2.03
N THR A 101 11.15 -2.05 -2.35
CA THR A 101 11.98 -2.74 -1.34
C THR A 101 13.28 -2.00 -1.02
N CYS A 102 13.67 -1.01 -1.83
CA CYS A 102 14.90 -0.26 -1.63
C CYS A 102 14.68 0.91 -0.66
N GLN A 103 15.48 0.97 0.41
CA GLN A 103 15.48 2.05 1.40
C GLN A 103 15.51 3.44 0.76
N ARG A 104 16.34 3.67 -0.27
CA ARG A 104 16.43 4.98 -0.94
C ARG A 104 15.10 5.39 -1.57
N ARG A 105 14.43 4.48 -2.27
CA ARG A 105 13.11 4.75 -2.89
C ARG A 105 12.03 4.98 -1.84
N LEU A 106 12.09 4.25 -0.73
CA LEU A 106 11.19 4.45 0.41
C LEU A 106 11.45 5.80 1.07
N PHE A 107 12.70 6.21 1.23
CA PHE A 107 13.04 7.53 1.75
C PHE A 107 12.54 8.67 0.84
N GLU A 108 12.70 8.53 -0.48
CA GLU A 108 12.13 9.48 -1.44
C GLU A 108 10.60 9.56 -1.32
N LEU A 109 9.93 8.41 -1.15
CA LEU A 109 8.48 8.33 -0.92
C LEU A 109 8.08 9.07 0.37
N LEU A 110 8.74 8.77 1.50
CA LEU A 110 8.44 9.35 2.81
C LEU A 110 8.78 10.85 2.93
N ARG A 111 9.43 11.44 1.92
CA ARG A 111 9.71 12.88 1.84
C ARG A 111 8.78 13.63 0.90
N ALA A 112 8.08 12.90 0.04
CA ALA A 112 7.19 13.47 -0.97
C ALA A 112 5.74 13.58 -0.46
N ASP A 113 5.41 12.84 0.61
CA ASP A 113 4.21 13.01 1.43
C ASP A 113 4.43 14.12 2.48
#